data_AF-A0A8H8NPE5-F1
#
_entry.id   AF-A0A8H8NPE5-F1
#
_cell.length_a   1.000
_cell.length_b   1.000
_cell.length_c   1.000
_cell.angle_alpha   90.00
_cell.angle_beta   90.00
_cell.angle_gamma   90.00
#
_symmetry.space_group_name_H-M   'P 1'
#
loop_
_entity.id
_entity.type
_entity.pdbx_description
1 polymer ?
#
loop_
_entity_poly.entity_id
_entity_poly.type
_entity_poly.pdbx_seq_one_letter_code
_entity_poly.pdbx_strand_id
1 'polypeptide(L)'
;MDDLDENLRKGARTPDGAIACEHEAEGHERGSDHRLASMRALALDASLKDPVARPRPLSVAVSVQDKTKQSNPTLNDKLRIIDYYREHEGLPGVTQASEVQHFRIEYLTLSQSTLSSYLSREKEIREYIDKNPNRLTYKKPTRVALSQIELALTE
;
A
#
# COMPACT_ATOMS: atom_id res chain seq x y z
N MET A 1 -48.99 25.14 20.26
CA MET A 1 -49.62 25.93 19.19
C MET A 1 -49.10 27.34 19.43
N ASP A 2 -48.65 28.00 18.35
CA ASP A 2 -47.86 29.26 18.33
C ASP A 2 -46.36 28.99 18.61
N ASP A 3 -45.35 29.31 17.78
CA ASP A 3 -45.18 30.02 16.50
C ASP A 3 -43.97 29.36 15.79
N LEU A 4 -44.04 28.94 14.52
CA LEU A 4 -43.73 29.72 13.31
C LEU A 4 -42.38 30.47 13.30
N ASP A 5 -41.63 30.10 12.27
CA ASP A 5 -40.81 30.96 11.41
C ASP A 5 -39.28 31.06 11.56
N GLU A 6 -38.65 30.63 10.44
CA GLU A 6 -37.83 31.51 9.61
C GLU A 6 -36.45 31.91 10.16
N ASN A 7 -35.46 31.04 9.93
CA ASN A 7 -34.12 31.54 9.65
C ASN A 7 -33.49 30.84 8.44
N LEU A 8 -34.09 31.16 7.29
CA LEU A 8 -33.47 31.10 5.98
C LEU A 8 -32.51 32.31 5.83
N ARG A 9 -31.23 32.15 6.19
CA ARG A 9 -30.16 33.08 5.78
C ARG A 9 -29.11 32.30 5.00
N LYS A 10 -29.24 32.25 3.67
CA LYS A 10 -28.55 33.14 2.71
C LYS A 10 -27.07 33.34 3.06
N GLY A 11 -26.22 32.68 2.28
CA GLY A 11 -24.77 32.88 2.25
C GLY A 11 -24.18 32.42 0.93
N ALA A 12 -24.65 33.00 -0.18
CA ALA A 12 -23.97 32.90 -1.47
C ALA A 12 -22.70 33.77 -1.44
N ARG A 13 -21.54 33.17 -1.73
CA ARG A 13 -20.34 33.84 -2.27
C ARG A 13 -19.55 32.87 -3.15
N THR A 14 -19.65 33.09 -4.45
CA THR A 14 -18.64 32.81 -5.49
C THR A 14 -17.60 33.96 -5.49
N PRO A 15 -16.58 34.05 -6.39
CA PRO A 15 -15.90 33.09 -7.27
C PRO A 15 -14.35 33.19 -7.20
N ASP A 16 -13.67 32.48 -8.10
CA ASP A 16 -12.39 32.81 -8.77
C ASP A 16 -11.12 33.08 -7.96
N GLY A 17 -10.22 32.10 -8.01
CA GLY A 17 -8.81 32.24 -7.68
C GLY A 17 -7.96 31.44 -8.67
N ALA A 18 -8.00 31.82 -9.95
CA ALA A 18 -7.01 31.38 -10.93
C ALA A 18 -5.65 31.99 -10.55
N ILE A 19 -4.68 31.14 -10.23
CA ILE A 19 -3.27 31.54 -10.16
C ILE A 19 -2.54 30.69 -11.19
N ALA A 20 -2.33 31.29 -12.36
CA ALA A 20 -1.36 30.83 -13.33
C ALA A 20 0.04 31.10 -12.74
N CYS A 21 0.83 30.05 -12.59
CA CYS A 21 2.27 30.16 -12.43
C CYS A 21 2.91 29.55 -13.67
N GLU A 22 3.12 30.40 -14.66
CA GLU A 22 4.11 30.18 -15.71
C GLU A 22 5.48 30.29 -15.05
N HIS A 23 6.29 29.23 -15.15
CA HIS A 23 7.73 29.35 -14.98
C HIS A 23 8.37 28.49 -16.05
N GLU A 24 8.76 29.16 -17.12
CA GLU A 24 9.73 28.69 -18.09
C GLU A 24 11.08 28.56 -17.38
N ALA A 25 11.74 27.43 -17.58
CA ALA A 25 13.16 27.27 -17.34
C ALA A 25 13.73 26.40 -18.45
N GLU A 26 14.04 27.06 -19.56
CA GLU A 26 15.04 26.61 -20.51
C GLU A 26 16.38 26.47 -19.79
N GLY A 27 17.12 25.39 -20.07
CA GLY A 27 18.41 25.22 -19.41
C GLY A 27 19.20 23.99 -19.82
N HIS A 28 20.03 24.20 -20.84
CA HIS A 28 21.36 23.62 -21.02
C HIS A 28 21.52 22.23 -21.66
N GLU A 29 21.87 22.31 -22.94
CA GLU A 29 22.67 21.39 -23.72
C GLU A 29 24.05 21.03 -23.12
N ARG A 30 24.66 20.02 -23.75
CA ARG A 30 26.05 19.52 -23.70
C ARG A 30 26.29 18.53 -22.57
N GLY A 31 26.65 17.28 -22.83
CA GLY A 31 27.46 16.76 -23.92
C GLY A 31 28.55 15.91 -23.28
N SER A 32 28.78 14.71 -23.80
CA SER A 32 30.09 14.06 -23.88
C SER A 32 29.92 12.59 -24.21
N ASP A 33 30.25 12.30 -25.46
CA ASP A 33 30.80 11.02 -25.88
C ASP A 33 31.95 10.58 -24.96
N HIS A 34 32.01 9.29 -24.61
CA HIS A 34 33.22 8.49 -24.82
C HIS A 34 33.04 7.00 -24.44
N ARG A 35 33.30 6.16 -25.46
CA ARG A 35 34.27 5.04 -25.45
C ARG A 35 33.93 3.84 -24.53
N LEU A 36 33.56 2.71 -25.14
CA LEU A 36 34.44 1.63 -25.65
C LEU A 36 34.63 0.51 -24.62
N ALA A 37 34.26 -0.69 -25.08
CA ALA A 37 34.93 -1.97 -24.84
C ALA A 37 35.06 -2.48 -23.39
N SER A 38 34.41 -3.61 -23.11
CA SER A 38 35.19 -4.83 -22.89
C SER A 38 34.31 -6.06 -23.05
N MET A 39 34.57 -6.81 -24.12
CA MET A 39 34.04 -8.14 -24.35
C MET A 39 34.91 -9.19 -23.66
N ARG A 40 34.25 -10.27 -23.24
CA ARG A 40 34.75 -11.66 -23.12
C ARG A 40 35.75 -11.95 -22.01
N ALA A 41 35.21 -12.43 -20.89
CA ALA A 41 35.90 -13.35 -20.01
C ALA A 41 35.92 -14.76 -20.62
N LEU A 42 37.12 -15.33 -20.72
CA LEU A 42 37.41 -16.68 -21.15
C LEU A 42 37.20 -17.68 -19.99
N ALA A 43 36.69 -18.84 -20.41
CA ALA A 43 36.76 -20.18 -19.83
C ALA A 43 37.68 -20.44 -18.62
N LEU A 44 37.18 -21.20 -17.65
CA LEU A 44 37.95 -22.25 -16.98
C LEU A 44 37.08 -23.48 -16.73
N ASP A 45 37.55 -24.58 -17.30
CA ASP A 45 37.12 -25.96 -17.18
C ASP A 45 37.73 -26.55 -15.91
N ALA A 46 36.94 -27.19 -15.06
CA ALA A 46 37.42 -27.92 -13.88
C ALA A 46 36.56 -29.15 -13.61
N SER A 47 37.06 -30.24 -14.17
CA SER A 47 36.75 -31.65 -13.97
C SER A 47 36.83 -32.15 -12.51
N LEU A 48 35.86 -33.01 -12.16
CA LEU A 48 35.86 -34.12 -11.18
C LEU A 48 36.40 -33.93 -9.74
N LYS A 49 35.51 -34.11 -8.74
CA LYS A 49 35.66 -35.15 -7.68
C LYS A 49 34.46 -35.24 -6.71
N ASP A 50 33.87 -36.44 -6.69
CA ASP A 50 33.15 -37.19 -5.65
C ASP A 50 32.06 -36.55 -4.73
N PRO A 51 30.91 -37.23 -4.54
CA PRO A 51 29.86 -36.80 -3.63
C PRO A 51 30.18 -37.18 -2.18
N VAL A 52 30.66 -36.22 -1.39
CA VAL A 52 30.71 -36.37 0.08
C VAL A 52 29.32 -36.07 0.65
N ALA A 53 28.61 -37.15 0.99
CA ALA A 53 27.40 -37.12 1.80
C ALA A 53 27.67 -36.39 3.13
N ARG A 54 27.21 -35.15 3.24
CA ARG A 54 27.15 -34.43 4.52
C ARG A 54 25.82 -34.69 5.21
N PRO A 55 25.82 -34.87 6.54
CA PRO A 55 24.64 -35.21 7.33
C PRO A 55 23.59 -34.11 7.20
N ARG A 56 22.35 -34.53 6.96
CA ARG A 56 21.17 -33.65 6.94
C ARG A 56 21.08 -32.98 8.32
N PRO A 57 21.08 -31.64 8.43
CA PRO A 57 20.66 -31.01 9.66
C PRO A 57 19.22 -31.44 9.93
N LEU A 58 18.97 -31.97 11.13
CA LEU A 58 17.64 -32.27 11.62
C LEU A 58 16.80 -31.01 11.44
N SER A 59 15.81 -31.12 10.56
CA SER A 59 14.80 -30.12 10.29
C SER A 59 14.10 -29.77 11.61
N VAL A 60 14.61 -28.76 12.31
CA VAL A 60 13.76 -27.95 13.16
C VAL A 60 12.85 -27.24 12.18
N ALA A 61 11.64 -27.79 12.02
CA ALA A 61 10.53 -27.10 11.42
C ALA A 61 10.24 -25.88 12.30
N VAL A 62 11.03 -24.83 12.15
CA VAL A 62 10.57 -23.48 12.41
C VAL A 62 9.35 -23.37 11.52
N SER A 63 8.17 -23.28 12.12
CA SER A 63 7.00 -22.81 11.40
C SER A 63 7.37 -21.40 10.94
N VAL A 64 7.96 -21.29 9.76
CA VAL A 64 7.89 -20.08 8.96
C VAL A 64 6.38 -19.94 8.82
N GLN A 65 5.80 -19.07 9.63
CA GLN A 65 4.45 -18.63 9.38
C GLN A 65 4.53 -18.09 7.97
N ASP A 66 4.10 -18.90 7.00
CA ASP A 66 3.71 -18.42 5.70
C ASP A 66 2.69 -17.35 6.02
N LYS A 67 3.16 -16.09 6.05
CA LYS A 67 2.32 -14.92 6.23
C LYS A 67 1.40 -15.00 5.02
N THR A 68 0.25 -15.64 5.21
CA THR A 68 -0.76 -15.82 4.20
C THR A 68 -1.07 -14.42 3.73
N LYS A 69 -0.59 -14.10 2.52
CA LYS A 69 -0.65 -12.78 1.91
C LYS A 69 -2.07 -12.27 2.10
N GLN A 70 -2.24 -11.30 3.00
CA GLN A 70 -3.58 -10.93 3.42
C GLN A 70 -4.21 -10.15 2.29
N SER A 71 -5.29 -10.70 1.74
CA SER A 71 -6.01 -10.07 0.63
C SER A 71 -6.74 -8.80 1.06
N ASN A 72 -7.07 -8.67 2.35
CA ASN A 72 -7.82 -7.54 2.90
C ASN A 72 -7.16 -7.01 4.18
N PRO A 73 -6.66 -5.76 4.21
CA PRO A 73 -6.14 -5.13 5.42
C PRO A 73 -7.26 -4.88 6.42
N THR A 74 -6.97 -5.15 7.69
CA THR A 74 -7.82 -4.81 8.84
C THR A 74 -7.89 -3.30 9.07
N LEU A 75 -8.74 -2.83 9.98
CA LEU A 75 -8.77 -1.41 10.37
C LEU A 75 -7.44 -0.96 10.99
N ASN A 76 -6.84 -1.82 11.81
CA ASN A 76 -5.52 -1.57 12.37
C ASN A 76 -4.44 -1.45 11.28
N ASP A 77 -4.46 -2.34 10.29
CA ASP A 77 -3.50 -2.30 9.17
C ASP A 77 -3.63 -0.99 8.38
N LYS A 78 -4.86 -0.51 8.17
CA LYS A 78 -5.11 0.76 7.48
C LYS A 78 -4.55 1.95 8.25
N LEU A 79 -4.74 2.00 9.57
CA LEU A 79 -4.13 3.04 10.39
C LEU A 79 -2.61 2.99 10.30
N ARG A 80 -2.02 1.80 10.42
CA ARG A 80 -0.56 1.62 10.32
C ARG A 80 -0.01 2.14 8.98
N ILE A 81 -0.70 1.86 7.88
CA ILE A 81 -0.33 2.37 6.54
C ILE A 81 -0.46 3.89 6.47
N ILE A 82 -1.54 4.47 7.00
CA ILE A 82 -1.76 5.92 7.03
C ILE A 82 -0.69 6.62 7.86
N ASP A 83 -0.47 6.15 9.10
CA ASP A 83 0.50 6.76 10.02
C ASP A 83 1.91 6.71 9.41
N TYR A 84 2.30 5.57 8.84
CA TYR A 84 3.58 5.45 8.15
C TYR A 84 3.69 6.43 6.98
N TYR A 85 2.67 6.57 6.14
CA TYR A 85 2.70 7.55 5.05
C TYR A 85 2.83 8.99 5.55
N ARG A 86 2.10 9.35 6.62
CA ARG A 86 2.13 10.70 7.21
C ARG A 86 3.47 11.04 7.84
N GLU A 87 4.11 10.07 8.50
CA GLU A 87 5.44 10.25 9.09
C GLU A 87 6.52 10.55 8.03
N HIS A 88 6.33 10.04 6.81
CA HIS A 88 7.28 10.19 5.71
C HIS A 88 6.84 11.24 4.68
N GLU A 89 5.67 11.86 4.87
CA GLU A 89 5.12 12.88 3.97
C GLU A 89 6.06 14.09 3.95
N GLY A 90 6.54 14.47 2.77
CA GLY A 90 7.47 15.59 2.57
C GLY A 90 8.95 15.19 2.49
N LEU A 91 9.31 13.92 2.71
CA LEU A 91 10.65 13.43 2.43
C LEU A 91 10.88 13.25 0.92
N PRO A 92 12.08 13.56 0.40
CA PRO A 92 12.38 13.40 -1.02
C PRO A 92 12.29 11.93 -1.42
N GLY A 93 11.57 11.65 -2.50
CA GLY A 93 11.38 10.30 -3.03
C GLY A 93 10.24 9.51 -2.38
N VAL A 94 9.59 10.05 -1.34
CA VAL A 94 8.39 9.45 -0.76
C VAL A 94 7.17 9.88 -1.56
N THR A 95 6.58 8.92 -2.26
CA THR A 95 5.35 9.08 -3.02
C THR A 95 4.36 8.00 -2.58
N GLN A 96 3.07 8.18 -2.88
CA GLN A 96 2.11 7.10 -2.64
C GLN A 96 2.49 5.80 -3.39
N ALA A 97 3.18 5.91 -4.53
CA ALA A 97 3.63 4.74 -5.28
C ALA A 97 4.77 4.00 -4.56
N SER A 98 5.75 4.71 -4.02
CA SER A 98 6.82 4.09 -3.21
C SER A 98 6.25 3.44 -1.95
N GLU A 99 5.25 4.07 -1.34
CA GLU A 99 4.59 3.56 -0.14
C GLU A 99 3.84 2.25 -0.40
N VAL A 100 3.06 2.23 -1.49
CA VAL A 100 2.36 1.01 -1.90
C VAL A 100 3.35 -0.12 -2.15
N GLN A 101 4.52 0.16 -2.76
CA GLN A 101 5.55 -0.85 -2.97
C GLN A 101 6.13 -1.38 -1.66
N HIS A 102 6.32 -0.52 -0.64
CA HIS A 102 6.78 -0.93 0.69
C HIS A 102 5.83 -1.97 1.30
N PHE A 103 4.52 -1.71 1.26
CA PHE A 103 3.51 -2.58 1.85
C PHE A 103 3.04 -3.74 0.96
N ARG A 104 3.47 -3.81 -0.30
CA ARG A 104 3.01 -4.81 -1.28
C ARG A 104 3.36 -6.24 -0.88
N ILE A 105 4.43 -6.43 -0.11
CA ILE A 105 4.86 -7.73 0.40
C ILE A 105 3.79 -8.30 1.37
N GLU A 106 3.15 -7.43 2.16
CA GLU A 106 2.17 -7.82 3.17
C GLU A 106 0.73 -7.80 2.61
N TYR A 107 0.41 -6.82 1.77
CA TYR A 107 -0.92 -6.61 1.20
C TYR A 107 -0.83 -6.53 -0.33
N LEU A 108 -0.92 -7.67 -1.00
CA LEU A 108 -0.79 -7.76 -2.47
C LEU A 108 -1.82 -6.93 -3.24
N THR A 109 -2.99 -6.71 -2.64
CA THR A 109 -4.12 -5.97 -3.22
C THR A 109 -4.03 -4.46 -2.97
N LEU A 110 -3.04 -4.00 -2.20
CA LEU A 110 -2.86 -2.57 -1.94
C LEU A 110 -2.42 -1.88 -3.23
N SER A 111 -3.19 -0.87 -3.63
CA SER A 111 -2.94 -0.02 -4.78
C SER A 111 -2.82 1.45 -4.35
N GLN A 112 -2.29 2.30 -5.23
CA GLN A 112 -2.23 3.74 -4.98
C GLN A 112 -3.62 4.36 -4.78
N SER A 113 -4.60 3.92 -5.56
CA SER A 113 -6.01 4.34 -5.39
C SER A 113 -6.58 3.91 -4.03
N THR A 114 -6.18 2.74 -3.53
CA THR A 114 -6.60 2.25 -2.22
C THR A 114 -5.98 3.10 -1.10
N LEU A 115 -4.68 3.41 -1.20
CA LEU A 115 -4.01 4.29 -0.25
C LEU A 115 -4.64 5.70 -0.23
N SER A 116 -4.88 6.28 -1.42
CA SER A 116 -5.58 7.57 -1.53
C SER A 116 -6.99 7.54 -0.90
N SER A 117 -7.72 6.44 -1.08
CA SER A 117 -9.02 6.22 -0.41
C SER A 117 -8.89 6.13 1.12
N TYR A 118 -7.81 5.55 1.64
CA TYR A 118 -7.55 5.51 3.08
C TYR A 118 -7.22 6.90 3.63
N LEU A 119 -6.36 7.65 2.96
CA LEU A 119 -5.98 9.01 3.36
C LEU A 119 -7.18 9.97 3.37
N SER A 120 -8.03 9.89 2.35
CA SER A 120 -9.26 10.70 2.29
C SER A 120 -10.28 10.38 3.38
N ARG A 121 -10.26 9.15 3.92
CA ARG A 121 -11.15 8.70 5.01
C ARG A 121 -10.45 8.60 6.36
N GLU A 122 -9.24 9.13 6.49
CA GLU A 122 -8.41 8.99 7.70
C GLU A 122 -9.19 9.38 8.96
N LYS A 123 -9.85 10.53 8.94
CA LYS A 123 -10.65 11.02 10.07
C LYS A 123 -11.80 10.08 10.43
N GLU A 124 -12.53 9.59 9.42
CA GLU A 124 -13.64 8.65 9.61
C GLU A 124 -13.14 7.34 10.22
N ILE A 125 -12.00 6.83 9.76
CA ILE A 125 -11.38 5.59 10.26
C ILE A 125 -10.99 5.75 11.72
N ARG A 126 -10.30 6.85 12.09
CA ARG A 126 -9.92 7.14 13.48
C ARG A 126 -11.15 7.26 14.39
N GLU A 127 -12.14 8.06 13.99
CA GLU A 127 -13.39 8.22 14.77
C GLU A 127 -14.15 6.90 14.94
N TYR A 128 -14.16 6.04 13.92
CA TYR A 128 -14.82 4.73 14.01
C TYR A 128 -14.13 3.82 15.03
N ILE A 129 -12.80 3.82 15.05
CA ILE A 129 -11.96 3.03 15.95
C ILE A 129 -12.09 3.53 17.39
N ASP A 130 -12.07 4.84 17.61
CA ASP A 130 -12.28 5.44 18.94
C ASP A 130 -13.64 5.03 19.53
N LYS A 131 -14.68 4.98 18.69
CA LYS A 131 -16.01 4.52 19.10
C LYS A 131 -16.09 2.99 19.29
N ASN A 132 -15.22 2.22 18.65
CA ASN A 132 -15.28 0.75 18.60
C ASN A 132 -13.88 0.11 18.70
N PRO A 133 -13.17 0.23 19.84
CA PRO A 133 -11.79 -0.25 19.97
C PRO A 133 -11.67 -1.77 19.73
N ASN A 134 -12.72 -2.52 20.08
CA ASN A 134 -12.76 -3.98 19.88
C ASN A 134 -12.84 -4.41 18.41
N ARG A 135 -13.02 -3.48 17.45
CA ARG A 135 -13.14 -3.80 16.01
C ARG A 135 -11.85 -3.58 15.21
N LEU A 136 -10.73 -3.30 15.88
CA LEU A 136 -9.42 -3.13 15.23
C LEU A 136 -9.01 -4.33 14.38
N THR A 137 -9.28 -5.54 14.87
CA THR A 137 -8.97 -6.82 14.20
C THR A 137 -10.09 -7.33 13.30
N TYR A 138 -11.22 -6.61 13.23
CA TYR A 138 -12.39 -7.07 12.48
C TYR A 138 -12.06 -7.12 10.98
N LYS A 139 -12.06 -8.33 10.43
CA LYS A 139 -12.04 -8.56 8.99
C LYS A 139 -13.46 -8.57 8.48
N LYS A 140 -13.72 -7.80 7.43
CA LYS A 140 -15.03 -7.83 6.77
C LYS A 140 -15.25 -9.27 6.26
N PRO A 141 -16.41 -9.90 6.55
CA PRO A 141 -16.67 -11.27 6.14
C PRO A 141 -16.57 -11.37 4.62
N THR A 142 -15.86 -12.39 4.14
CA THR A 142 -15.83 -12.70 2.71
C THR A 142 -17.26 -13.03 2.28
N ARG A 143 -17.80 -12.25 1.33
CA ARG A 143 -19.12 -12.56 0.77
C ARG A 143 -18.98 -13.78 -0.15
N VAL A 144 -19.55 -14.89 0.29
CA VAL A 144 -19.71 -16.08 -0.54
C VAL A 144 -20.76 -15.77 -1.62
N ALA A 145 -20.42 -15.99 -2.89
CA ALA A 145 -21.30 -15.68 -4.02
C ALA A 145 -22.61 -16.50 -3.97
N LEU A 146 -22.55 -17.74 -3.50
CA LEU A 146 -23.67 -18.69 -3.43
C LEU A 146 -23.70 -19.36 -2.05
N SER A 147 -24.01 -18.56 -1.02
CA SER A 147 -24.09 -19.03 0.38
C SER A 147 -24.99 -20.26 0.57
N GLN A 148 -26.09 -20.34 -0.18
CA GLN A 148 -27.02 -21.49 -0.13
C GLN A 148 -26.38 -22.79 -0.61
N ILE A 149 -25.48 -22.73 -1.60
CA ILE A 149 -24.81 -23.92 -2.15
C ILE A 149 -23.71 -24.38 -1.19
N GLU A 150 -22.94 -23.46 -0.60
CA GLU A 150 -21.97 -23.84 0.41
C GLU A 150 -22.64 -24.53 1.60
N LEU A 151 -23.76 -23.98 2.09
CA LEU A 151 -24.53 -24.61 3.18
C LEU A 151 -24.96 -26.04 2.80
N ALA A 152 -25.51 -26.24 1.60
CA ALA A 152 -25.96 -27.54 1.10
C ALA A 152 -24.82 -28.55 0.85
N LEU A 153 -23.58 -28.10 0.70
CA LEU A 153 -22.40 -28.96 0.57
C LEU A 153 -21.74 -29.30 1.91
N THR A 154 -22.17 -28.67 3.00
CA THR A 154 -21.60 -28.89 4.34
C THR A 154 -22.43 -29.84 5.21
N GLU A 155 -23.67 -30.14 4.83
CA GLU A 155 -24.55 -31.17 5.43
C GLU A 155 -24.39 -32.52 4.75
#